data_AF-A0A077WST3-F1
#
_entry.id   AF-A0A077WST3-F1
#
_cell.length_a   1.000
_cell.length_b   1.000
_cell.length_c   1.000
_cell.angle_alpha   90.00
_cell.angle_beta   90.00
_cell.angle_gamma   90.00
#
_symmetry.space_group_name_H-M   'P 1'
#
loop_
_entity.id
_entity.type
_entity.pdbx_description
1 polymer ?
#
loop_
_entity_poly.entity_id
_entity_poly.type
_entity_poly.pdbx_seq_one_letter_code
_entity_poly.pdbx_strand_id
1 'polypeptide(L)'
;MKRLGTAIRKVPPGVAIKILKRGFVLPAPAARLLFKDILRPEGWHRKWIHKVKNSKGWWGCWIGENVHKLDRSAMMERVAQADIVFFHVHGGGFRIGKCNMFMDTYIHWLQYLKENYNINAVIMSAEHRLSPEYKYPSATEDIVHAYEHLINTLKVDPAKIIAIGGSTGAALILEMLFITHDPTMFEVVTDNGQQAADLPDLPRPAGAVLSSPLVTDQTTSDSWRQNTKYDYITQFTAKRIIDDYFEEPAPDTPPDTNRLLGIADLQTGYRAFLPECLMFVGNKETLRDDALDFASKAEQDGVPWQTFVGENEVHDWFIVREVVKDKKMLERADTLFGDFCYRMVIEPRRNTLQLNGMLHAVPEEDEKTSVAPSSSSSSSYVTNEDEEFHESISDNRGSSTSTTVSSLPSSKRKTSLTIYV
;
A
#
# COMPACT_ATOMS: atom_id res chain seq x y z
N MET A 1 -4.74 34.31 17.83
CA MET A 1 -3.52 33.86 17.12
C MET A 1 -3.94 33.05 15.89
N LYS A 2 -3.29 33.24 14.73
CA LYS A 2 -3.44 32.32 13.58
C LYS A 2 -2.71 31.01 13.89
N ARG A 3 -3.25 29.86 13.46
CA ARG A 3 -2.67 28.53 13.75
C ARG A 3 -1.39 28.30 12.91
N LEU A 4 -0.44 27.54 13.46
CA LEU A 4 0.85 27.29 12.82
C LEU A 4 0.72 26.52 11.48
N GLY A 5 -0.16 25.52 11.38
CA GLY A 5 -0.36 24.79 10.11
C GLY A 5 -0.94 25.63 8.98
N THR A 6 -1.96 26.44 9.25
CA THR A 6 -2.51 27.41 8.28
C THR A 6 -1.46 28.47 7.86
N ALA A 7 -0.39 28.66 8.63
CA ALA A 7 0.74 29.49 8.22
C ALA A 7 1.68 28.72 7.28
N ILE A 8 2.01 27.45 7.55
CA ILE A 8 2.90 26.65 6.69
C ILE A 8 2.33 26.41 5.29
N ARG A 9 1.02 26.17 5.16
CA ARG A 9 0.37 26.11 3.83
C ARG A 9 0.39 27.42 3.03
N LYS A 10 0.97 28.48 3.61
CA LYS A 10 1.07 29.82 3.02
C LYS A 10 2.49 30.39 3.06
N VAL A 11 3.49 29.63 3.52
CA VAL A 11 4.89 30.05 3.38
C VAL A 11 5.44 29.63 2.00
N PRO A 12 6.46 30.32 1.46
CA PRO A 12 7.13 29.87 0.25
C PRO A 12 7.73 28.46 0.42
N PRO A 13 7.79 27.63 -0.64
CA PRO A 13 8.25 26.24 -0.54
C PRO A 13 9.63 26.05 0.11
N GLY A 14 10.60 26.92 -0.19
CA GLY A 14 11.93 26.89 0.45
C GLY A 14 11.92 27.21 1.95
N VAL A 15 10.82 27.75 2.50
CA VAL A 15 10.58 27.89 3.94
C VAL A 15 9.90 26.63 4.50
N ALA A 16 8.94 26.04 3.78
CA ALA A 16 8.33 24.77 4.15
C ALA A 16 9.39 23.67 4.29
N ILE A 17 10.27 23.49 3.29
CA ILE A 17 11.40 22.56 3.30
C ILE A 17 12.29 22.76 4.54
N LYS A 18 12.60 24.01 4.92
CA LYS A 18 13.41 24.32 6.12
C LYS A 18 12.69 23.95 7.43
N ILE A 19 11.37 24.07 7.49
CA ILE A 19 10.59 23.67 8.67
C ILE A 19 10.51 22.14 8.75
N LEU A 20 10.24 21.45 7.63
CA LEU A 20 10.26 19.98 7.54
C LEU A 20 11.62 19.44 8.02
N LYS A 21 12.72 19.95 7.47
CA LYS A 21 14.09 19.53 7.79
C LYS A 21 14.41 19.67 9.28
N ARG A 22 13.98 20.77 9.91
CA ARG A 22 14.12 20.96 11.37
C ARG A 22 13.23 20.01 12.17
N GLY A 23 12.03 19.70 11.69
CA GLY A 23 11.08 18.82 12.38
C GLY A 23 11.51 17.36 12.41
N PHE A 24 11.99 16.81 11.29
CA PHE A 24 12.41 15.39 11.20
C PHE A 24 13.66 15.07 12.05
N VAL A 25 14.52 16.05 12.28
CA VAL A 25 15.71 15.97 13.17
C VAL A 25 15.34 15.80 14.65
N LEU A 26 14.15 16.24 15.08
CA LEU A 26 13.75 16.19 16.48
C LEU A 26 13.45 14.76 16.98
N PRO A 27 13.60 14.48 18.29
CA PRO A 27 13.05 13.28 18.93
C PRO A 27 11.56 13.11 18.65
N ALA A 28 11.07 11.87 18.52
CA ALA A 28 9.70 11.61 18.03
C ALA A 28 8.60 12.36 18.81
N PRO A 29 8.60 12.45 20.16
CA PRO A 29 7.62 13.26 20.89
C PRO A 29 7.65 14.76 20.54
N ALA A 30 8.84 15.32 20.35
CA ALA A 30 9.04 16.73 20.00
C ALA A 30 8.67 17.02 18.53
N ALA A 31 9.04 16.11 17.60
CA ALA A 31 8.61 16.15 16.21
C ALA A 31 7.08 16.11 16.11
N ARG A 32 6.43 15.13 16.79
CA ARG A 32 4.96 15.03 16.86
C ARG A 32 4.32 16.29 17.43
N LEU A 33 4.91 16.92 18.46
CA LEU A 33 4.38 18.17 19.02
C LEU A 33 4.45 19.33 18.01
N LEU A 34 5.59 19.50 17.31
CA LEU A 34 5.75 20.49 16.24
C LEU A 34 4.73 20.26 15.12
N PHE A 35 4.62 19.02 14.64
CA PHE A 35 3.75 18.65 13.52
C PHE A 35 2.26 18.57 13.87
N LYS A 36 1.88 18.47 15.15
CA LYS A 36 0.49 18.33 15.63
C LYS A 36 -0.47 19.39 15.11
N ASP A 37 -0.02 20.63 15.00
CA ASP A 37 -0.82 21.74 14.46
C ASP A 37 -0.55 22.03 12.98
N ILE A 38 0.51 21.45 12.41
CA ILE A 38 0.85 21.54 10.98
C ILE A 38 -0.03 20.59 10.18
N LEU A 39 -0.05 19.33 10.60
CA LEU A 39 -0.76 18.20 9.98
C LEU A 39 -2.25 18.12 10.37
N ARG A 40 -2.80 19.20 10.92
CA ARG A 40 -4.15 19.20 11.49
C ARG A 40 -5.18 19.56 10.42
N PRO A 41 -6.23 18.75 10.20
CA PRO A 41 -7.33 19.14 9.33
C PRO A 41 -7.96 20.47 9.76
N GLU A 42 -8.28 21.30 8.78
CA GLU A 42 -9.00 22.56 9.01
C GLU A 42 -10.48 22.32 9.32
N GLY A 43 -11.20 23.38 9.70
CA GLY A 43 -12.63 23.28 10.05
C GLY A 43 -13.48 22.74 8.89
N TRP A 44 -13.16 23.16 7.65
CA TRP A 44 -13.89 22.77 6.44
C TRP A 44 -13.52 21.35 5.96
N HIS A 45 -12.29 20.87 6.21
CA HIS A 45 -11.89 19.49 5.92
C HIS A 45 -12.78 18.46 6.62
N ARG A 46 -13.41 18.81 7.75
CA ARG A 46 -14.30 17.91 8.49
C ARG A 46 -15.42 17.34 7.63
N LYS A 47 -15.92 18.06 6.61
CA LYS A 47 -17.00 17.53 5.73
C LYS A 47 -16.55 16.33 4.89
N TRP A 48 -15.25 16.20 4.67
CA TRP A 48 -14.62 15.17 3.85
C TRP A 48 -14.16 13.94 4.64
N ILE A 49 -14.29 13.91 5.97
CA ILE A 49 -13.66 12.88 6.81
C ILE A 49 -14.72 12.13 7.61
N HIS A 50 -14.83 10.81 7.39
CA HIS A 50 -15.56 9.89 8.26
C HIS A 50 -14.55 9.01 9.00
N LYS A 51 -14.45 9.18 10.33
CA LYS A 51 -13.42 8.52 11.15
C LYS A 51 -13.86 7.13 11.58
N VAL A 52 -12.99 6.15 11.35
CA VAL A 52 -13.19 4.78 11.81
C VAL A 52 -12.31 4.55 13.04
N LYS A 53 -12.96 4.30 14.17
CA LYS A 53 -12.31 3.97 15.45
C LYS A 53 -12.77 2.60 15.91
N ASN A 54 -11.87 1.82 16.49
CA ASN A 54 -12.18 0.53 17.13
C ASN A 54 -12.94 -0.44 16.21
N SER A 55 -12.64 -0.46 14.90
CA SER A 55 -13.14 -1.56 14.07
C SER A 55 -12.35 -2.82 14.38
N LYS A 56 -12.97 -3.99 14.23
CA LYS A 56 -12.24 -5.26 14.24
C LYS A 56 -11.51 -5.37 12.89
N GLY A 57 -10.20 -5.09 12.88
CA GLY A 57 -9.33 -5.19 11.70
C GLY A 57 -8.54 -3.92 11.37
N TRP A 58 -9.08 -2.71 11.59
CA TRP A 58 -8.34 -1.47 11.27
C TRP A 58 -8.83 -0.21 11.99
N TRP A 59 -8.08 0.88 11.87
CA TRP A 59 -8.52 2.24 12.19
C TRP A 59 -7.93 3.27 11.22
N GLY A 60 -8.57 4.45 11.15
CA GLY A 60 -8.18 5.50 10.21
C GLY A 60 -9.37 6.39 9.84
N CYS A 61 -9.48 6.75 8.56
CA CYS A 61 -10.67 7.41 8.06
C CYS A 61 -10.96 7.14 6.59
N TRP A 62 -12.25 7.08 6.27
CA TRP A 62 -12.75 7.30 4.93
C TRP A 62 -12.66 8.78 4.58
N ILE A 63 -12.17 9.08 3.38
CA ILE A 63 -12.09 10.42 2.83
C ILE A 63 -12.84 10.45 1.50
N GLY A 64 -13.76 11.41 1.37
CA GLY A 64 -14.64 11.53 0.21
C GLY A 64 -15.65 12.67 0.37
N GLU A 65 -16.33 13.06 -0.70
CA GLU A 65 -17.24 14.20 -0.60
C GLU A 65 -18.42 13.88 0.33
N ASN A 66 -18.59 14.77 1.33
CA ASN A 66 -19.66 14.77 2.34
C ASN A 66 -19.77 13.52 3.24
N VAL A 67 -18.77 12.62 3.25
CA VAL A 67 -18.82 11.33 3.97
C VAL A 67 -19.04 11.45 5.49
N HIS A 68 -18.71 12.60 6.10
CA HIS A 68 -18.91 12.86 7.53
C HIS A 68 -20.35 12.71 8.06
N LYS A 69 -21.36 12.75 7.17
CA LYS A 69 -22.78 12.56 7.49
C LYS A 69 -23.28 11.13 7.29
N LEU A 70 -22.52 10.30 6.56
CA LEU A 70 -22.93 8.94 6.26
C LEU A 70 -22.80 8.10 7.53
N ASP A 71 -23.80 7.27 7.79
CA ASP A 71 -23.66 6.16 8.73
C ASP A 71 -22.83 5.02 8.10
N ARG A 72 -22.67 3.91 8.82
CA ARG A 72 -21.92 2.75 8.32
C ARG A 72 -22.53 2.18 7.04
N SER A 73 -23.86 2.08 6.93
CA SER A 73 -24.52 1.48 5.76
C SER A 73 -24.34 2.35 4.52
N ALA A 74 -24.64 3.65 4.65
CA ALA A 74 -24.50 4.60 3.56
C ALA A 74 -23.03 4.81 3.14
N MET A 75 -22.07 4.66 4.05
CA MET A 75 -20.65 4.67 3.71
C MET A 75 -20.25 3.41 2.92
N MET A 76 -20.76 2.22 3.27
CA MET A 76 -20.45 1.00 2.51
C MET A 76 -21.12 0.99 1.12
N GLU A 77 -22.33 1.52 1.00
CA GLU A 77 -22.97 1.76 -0.30
C GLU A 77 -22.12 2.70 -1.17
N ARG A 78 -21.64 3.81 -0.60
CA ARG A 78 -20.72 4.75 -1.27
C ARG A 78 -19.41 4.06 -1.72
N VAL A 79 -18.87 3.13 -0.94
CA VAL A 79 -17.67 2.36 -1.32
C VAL A 79 -17.97 1.38 -2.46
N ALA A 80 -19.10 0.65 -2.41
CA ALA A 80 -19.51 -0.29 -3.45
C ALA A 80 -19.76 0.41 -4.80
N GLN A 81 -20.41 1.59 -4.76
CA GLN A 81 -20.68 2.45 -5.92
C GLN A 81 -19.45 3.22 -6.43
N ALA A 82 -18.34 3.25 -5.68
CA ALA A 82 -17.14 3.94 -6.14
C ALA A 82 -16.56 3.25 -7.38
N ASP A 83 -16.02 4.07 -8.27
CA ASP A 83 -15.19 3.60 -9.38
C ASP A 83 -13.84 3.13 -8.84
N ILE A 84 -13.20 3.93 -7.98
CA ILE A 84 -11.89 3.65 -7.37
C ILE A 84 -11.97 3.75 -5.85
N VAL A 85 -11.36 2.79 -5.16
CA VAL A 85 -11.08 2.86 -3.73
C VAL A 85 -9.56 2.98 -3.55
N PHE A 86 -9.09 4.16 -3.17
CA PHE A 86 -7.67 4.32 -2.82
C PHE A 86 -7.39 3.72 -1.45
N PHE A 87 -6.54 2.70 -1.38
CA PHE A 87 -6.00 2.21 -0.12
C PHE A 87 -4.75 3.04 0.21
N HIS A 88 -4.92 4.04 1.07
CA HIS A 88 -3.88 5.03 1.35
C HIS A 88 -3.14 4.76 2.65
N VAL A 89 -1.81 4.80 2.60
CA VAL A 89 -0.92 4.69 3.76
C VAL A 89 -0.02 5.93 3.83
N HIS A 90 -0.03 6.61 4.98
CA HIS A 90 0.71 7.87 5.13
C HIS A 90 2.21 7.66 5.38
N GLY A 91 3.03 8.56 4.86
CA GLY A 91 4.45 8.66 5.21
C GLY A 91 4.69 9.26 6.60
N GLY A 92 5.93 9.68 6.84
CA GLY A 92 6.33 10.32 8.10
C GLY A 92 7.47 9.62 8.85
N GLY A 93 8.26 8.79 8.17
CA GLY A 93 9.45 8.17 8.78
C GLY A 93 9.08 7.20 9.90
N PHE A 94 7.94 6.52 9.81
CA PHE A 94 7.28 5.70 10.86
C PHE A 94 6.98 6.41 12.20
N ARG A 95 7.42 7.66 12.39
CA ARG A 95 7.48 8.35 13.68
C ARG A 95 6.45 9.46 13.84
N ILE A 96 5.99 10.03 12.73
CA ILE A 96 4.97 11.08 12.68
C ILE A 96 3.92 10.75 11.62
N GLY A 97 2.81 11.48 11.65
CA GLY A 97 1.76 11.37 10.64
C GLY A 97 0.40 11.02 11.21
N LYS A 98 -0.62 11.06 10.34
CA LYS A 98 -2.01 10.64 10.54
C LYS A 98 -2.67 10.34 9.19
N CYS A 99 -3.67 9.47 9.18
CA CYS A 99 -4.52 9.19 8.01
C CYS A 99 -5.08 10.46 7.32
N ASN A 100 -5.29 11.55 8.06
CA ASN A 100 -5.84 12.82 7.58
C ASN A 100 -4.80 13.98 7.55
N MET A 101 -3.51 13.71 7.39
CA MET A 101 -2.49 14.78 7.39
C MET A 101 -2.44 15.62 6.10
N PHE A 102 -2.67 15.02 4.92
CA PHE A 102 -2.56 15.68 3.60
C PHE A 102 -3.93 15.97 2.95
N MET A 103 -4.91 16.40 3.74
CA MET A 103 -6.30 16.61 3.28
C MET A 103 -6.45 17.47 2.02
N ASP A 104 -5.64 18.50 1.85
CA ASP A 104 -5.74 19.37 0.67
C ASP A 104 -5.36 18.61 -0.62
N THR A 105 -4.30 17.79 -0.58
CA THR A 105 -3.91 16.90 -1.68
C THR A 105 -4.95 15.80 -1.93
N TYR A 106 -5.45 15.15 -0.88
CA TYR A 106 -6.47 14.11 -1.01
C TYR A 106 -7.75 14.63 -1.67
N ILE A 107 -8.23 15.80 -1.23
CA ILE A 107 -9.43 16.44 -1.77
C ILE A 107 -9.19 16.84 -3.23
N HIS A 108 -8.02 17.40 -3.54
CA HIS A 108 -7.63 17.73 -4.90
C HIS A 108 -7.67 16.51 -5.83
N TRP A 109 -7.07 15.37 -5.46
CA TRP A 109 -7.11 14.15 -6.27
C TRP A 109 -8.54 13.68 -6.55
N LEU A 110 -9.41 13.64 -5.52
CA LEU A 110 -10.79 13.21 -5.67
C LEU A 110 -11.61 14.15 -6.58
N GLN A 111 -11.39 15.46 -6.47
CA GLN A 111 -12.04 16.44 -7.34
C GLN A 111 -11.49 16.37 -8.77
N TYR A 112 -10.17 16.31 -8.94
CA TYR A 112 -9.50 16.26 -10.24
C TYR A 112 -9.93 15.03 -11.06
N LEU A 113 -9.98 13.85 -10.44
CA LEU A 113 -10.47 12.61 -11.06
C LEU A 113 -11.96 12.73 -11.46
N LYS A 114 -12.78 13.36 -10.62
CA LYS A 114 -14.20 13.56 -10.92
C LYS A 114 -14.43 14.56 -12.04
N GLU A 115 -13.67 15.65 -12.07
CA GLU A 115 -13.84 16.77 -13.01
C GLU A 115 -13.26 16.42 -14.40
N ASN A 116 -12.11 15.75 -14.47
CA ASN A 116 -11.39 15.51 -15.74
C ASN A 116 -11.66 14.11 -16.34
N TYR A 117 -11.96 13.10 -15.51
CA TYR A 117 -12.15 11.71 -15.95
C TYR A 117 -13.54 11.14 -15.64
N ASN A 118 -14.41 11.91 -14.97
CA ASN A 118 -15.71 11.46 -14.43
C ASN A 118 -15.61 10.26 -13.47
N ILE A 119 -14.46 10.05 -12.83
CA ILE A 119 -14.22 8.94 -11.90
C ILE A 119 -14.71 9.33 -10.50
N ASN A 120 -15.57 8.49 -9.91
CA ASN A 120 -16.04 8.66 -8.52
C ASN A 120 -15.14 7.86 -7.58
N ALA A 121 -14.18 8.52 -6.95
CA ALA A 121 -13.24 7.87 -6.04
C ALA A 121 -13.56 8.13 -4.55
N VAL A 122 -13.11 7.21 -3.68
CA VAL A 122 -13.03 7.40 -2.22
C VAL A 122 -11.68 6.88 -1.72
N ILE A 123 -11.20 7.40 -0.59
CA ILE A 123 -9.94 6.95 0.01
C ILE A 123 -10.23 6.26 1.34
N MET A 124 -9.78 5.01 1.47
CA MET A 124 -9.56 4.36 2.76
C MET A 124 -8.15 4.71 3.22
N SER A 125 -8.03 5.76 4.05
CA SER A 125 -6.73 6.12 4.62
C SER A 125 -6.54 5.39 5.95
N ALA A 126 -5.68 4.37 5.93
CA ALA A 126 -5.28 3.64 7.11
C ALA A 126 -4.43 4.51 8.04
N GLU A 127 -4.48 4.24 9.34
CA GLU A 127 -3.53 4.77 10.32
C GLU A 127 -2.85 3.59 11.00
N HIS A 128 -1.53 3.65 11.11
CA HIS A 128 -0.71 2.61 11.71
C HIS A 128 -0.08 3.10 13.02
N ARG A 129 0.38 2.16 13.84
CA ARG A 129 1.22 2.42 15.02
C ARG A 129 2.51 3.14 14.63
N LEU A 130 3.02 3.99 15.52
CA LEU A 130 4.18 4.84 15.27
C LEU A 130 5.33 4.52 16.22
N SER A 131 6.55 4.57 15.71
CA SER A 131 7.79 4.41 16.46
C SER A 131 8.21 5.69 17.20
N PRO A 132 8.90 5.58 18.36
CA PRO A 132 9.50 4.38 18.94
C PRO A 132 8.59 3.56 19.88
N GLU A 133 7.35 3.99 20.17
CA GLU A 133 6.46 3.24 21.07
C GLU A 133 6.00 1.89 20.49
N TYR A 134 6.05 1.77 19.17
CA TYR A 134 5.77 0.55 18.42
C TYR A 134 6.80 0.42 17.31
N LYS A 135 7.69 -0.55 17.45
CA LYS A 135 8.74 -0.88 16.49
C LYS A 135 8.26 -1.87 15.44
N TYR A 136 9.05 -2.04 14.38
CA TYR A 136 8.85 -3.09 13.37
C TYR A 136 8.59 -4.46 14.03
N PRO A 137 7.65 -5.26 13.54
CA PRO A 137 6.80 -5.04 12.35
C PRO A 137 5.48 -4.28 12.62
N SER A 138 5.30 -3.63 13.79
CA SER A 138 3.99 -3.11 14.25
C SER A 138 3.19 -2.31 13.22
N ALA A 139 3.84 -1.45 12.44
CA ALA A 139 3.16 -0.65 11.43
C ALA A 139 2.73 -1.50 10.22
N THR A 140 3.57 -2.46 9.83
CA THR A 140 3.33 -3.42 8.74
C THR A 140 2.12 -4.28 9.04
N GLU A 141 2.00 -4.82 10.27
CA GLU A 141 0.81 -5.58 10.67
C GLU A 141 -0.48 -4.76 10.53
N ASP A 142 -0.46 -3.49 10.94
CA ASP A 142 -1.64 -2.64 10.92
C ASP A 142 -2.13 -2.38 9.48
N ILE A 143 -1.20 -2.32 8.52
CA ILE A 143 -1.50 -2.15 7.10
C ILE A 143 -1.94 -3.47 6.45
N VAL A 144 -1.32 -4.61 6.80
CA VAL A 144 -1.78 -5.94 6.36
C VAL A 144 -3.22 -6.18 6.84
N HIS A 145 -3.51 -6.02 8.14
CA HIS A 145 -4.88 -6.17 8.67
C HIS A 145 -5.87 -5.15 8.07
N ALA A 146 -5.43 -3.94 7.72
CA ALA A 146 -6.28 -2.96 7.05
C ALA A 146 -6.61 -3.35 5.60
N TYR A 147 -5.66 -3.93 4.87
CA TYR A 147 -5.89 -4.45 3.52
C TYR A 147 -6.76 -5.70 3.56
N GLU A 148 -6.45 -6.63 4.47
CA GLU A 148 -7.26 -7.82 4.73
C GLU A 148 -8.70 -7.46 5.09
N HIS A 149 -8.93 -6.43 5.92
CA HIS A 149 -10.27 -5.95 6.21
C HIS A 149 -10.99 -5.39 4.95
N LEU A 150 -10.28 -4.65 4.09
CA LEU A 150 -10.82 -4.10 2.84
C LEU A 150 -11.28 -5.22 1.88
N ILE A 151 -10.47 -6.26 1.72
CA ILE A 151 -10.79 -7.42 0.88
C ILE A 151 -11.81 -8.35 1.56
N ASN A 152 -11.47 -8.92 2.71
CA ASN A 152 -12.21 -10.02 3.33
C ASN A 152 -13.46 -9.58 4.09
N THR A 153 -13.45 -8.40 4.74
CA THR A 153 -14.59 -7.92 5.54
C THR A 153 -15.49 -6.98 4.74
N LEU A 154 -14.93 -6.05 3.97
CA LEU A 154 -15.72 -5.08 3.19
C LEU A 154 -16.08 -5.58 1.78
N LYS A 155 -15.46 -6.68 1.32
CA LYS A 155 -15.69 -7.29 -0.01
C LYS A 155 -15.52 -6.27 -1.15
N VAL A 156 -14.54 -5.39 -1.02
CA VAL A 156 -14.16 -4.49 -2.12
C VAL A 156 -13.38 -5.28 -3.15
N ASP A 157 -13.88 -5.26 -4.38
CA ASP A 157 -13.26 -5.88 -5.54
C ASP A 157 -11.84 -5.30 -5.77
N PRO A 158 -10.78 -6.13 -5.78
CA PRO A 158 -9.39 -5.69 -5.96
C PRO A 158 -9.16 -4.89 -7.26
N ALA A 159 -9.93 -5.17 -8.31
CA ALA A 159 -9.89 -4.44 -9.58
C ALA A 159 -10.42 -2.99 -9.48
N LYS A 160 -10.93 -2.57 -8.31
CA LYS A 160 -11.25 -1.17 -7.97
C LYS A 160 -10.18 -0.48 -7.13
N ILE A 161 -9.23 -1.22 -6.58
CA ILE A 161 -8.33 -0.71 -5.56
C ILE A 161 -7.06 -0.17 -6.21
N ILE A 162 -6.65 1.03 -5.81
CA ILE A 162 -5.30 1.54 -6.07
C ILE A 162 -4.63 1.78 -4.72
N ALA A 163 -3.54 1.07 -4.45
CA ALA A 163 -2.73 1.35 -3.26
C ALA A 163 -1.95 2.65 -3.48
N ILE A 164 -1.89 3.55 -2.50
CA ILE A 164 -1.17 4.83 -2.64
C ILE A 164 -0.50 5.25 -1.35
N GLY A 165 0.79 5.57 -1.41
CA GLY A 165 1.55 5.97 -0.24
C GLY A 165 2.78 6.81 -0.58
N GLY A 166 3.25 7.55 0.42
CA GLY A 166 4.45 8.37 0.32
C GLY A 166 5.53 7.94 1.30
N SER A 167 6.81 7.95 0.91
CA SER A 167 7.92 7.70 1.83
C SER A 167 7.79 6.32 2.51
N THR A 168 7.82 6.28 3.84
CA THR A 168 7.55 5.07 4.64
C THR A 168 6.15 4.49 4.44
N GLY A 169 5.17 5.27 3.98
CA GLY A 169 3.84 4.75 3.65
C GLY A 169 3.86 3.92 2.37
N ALA A 170 4.72 4.27 1.41
CA ALA A 170 4.99 3.42 0.25
C ALA A 170 5.77 2.15 0.66
N ALA A 171 6.71 2.25 1.59
CA ALA A 171 7.40 1.07 2.16
C ALA A 171 6.40 0.07 2.74
N LEU A 172 5.46 0.54 3.59
CA LEU A 172 4.41 -0.31 4.18
C LEU A 172 3.46 -0.93 3.15
N ILE A 173 3.24 -0.27 1.98
CA ILE A 173 2.48 -0.86 0.88
C ILE A 173 3.28 -1.95 0.19
N LEU A 174 4.57 -1.73 -0.07
CA LEU A 174 5.46 -2.73 -0.67
C LEU A 174 5.61 -3.97 0.24
N GLU A 175 5.82 -3.76 1.53
CA GLU A 175 5.86 -4.85 2.53
C GLU A 175 4.51 -5.59 2.58
N MET A 176 3.38 -4.87 2.63
CA MET A 176 2.06 -5.50 2.61
C MET A 176 1.86 -6.37 1.36
N LEU A 177 2.16 -5.86 0.16
CA LEU A 177 2.04 -6.62 -1.09
C LEU A 177 2.91 -7.88 -1.08
N PHE A 178 4.14 -7.78 -0.57
CA PHE A 178 5.06 -8.91 -0.46
C PHE A 178 4.56 -9.98 0.52
N ILE A 179 4.16 -9.56 1.73
CA ILE A 179 3.65 -10.45 2.78
C ILE A 179 2.37 -11.16 2.36
N THR A 180 1.43 -10.42 1.74
CA THR A 180 0.11 -10.98 1.44
C THR A 180 0.09 -11.79 0.16
N HIS A 181 1.15 -11.79 -0.64
CA HIS A 181 1.25 -12.59 -1.86
C HIS A 181 1.60 -14.06 -1.58
N ASP A 182 2.58 -14.30 -0.70
CA ASP A 182 2.88 -15.63 -0.19
C ASP A 182 3.05 -15.59 1.33
N PRO A 183 1.94 -15.63 2.09
CA PRO A 183 1.99 -15.61 3.54
C PRO A 183 2.66 -16.85 4.15
N THR A 184 2.92 -17.92 3.37
CA THR A 184 3.62 -19.12 3.87
C THR A 184 5.12 -18.91 4.03
N MET A 185 5.67 -17.87 3.38
CA MET A 185 7.07 -17.45 3.50
C MET A 185 7.38 -16.70 4.81
N PHE A 186 6.39 -16.51 5.70
CA PHE A 186 6.54 -15.71 6.91
C PHE A 186 6.01 -16.45 8.15
N GLU A 187 6.87 -16.66 9.15
CA GLU A 187 6.39 -17.12 10.46
C GLU A 187 5.66 -16.00 11.19
N VAL A 188 4.33 -16.09 11.26
CA VAL A 188 3.51 -15.15 12.03
C VAL A 188 3.42 -15.60 13.48
N VAL A 189 4.17 -14.94 14.38
CA VAL A 189 4.09 -15.18 15.83
C VAL A 189 3.32 -14.07 16.53
N THR A 190 2.29 -14.43 17.30
CA THR A 190 1.54 -13.47 18.12
C THR A 190 2.17 -13.26 19.50
N ASP A 191 1.86 -12.13 20.17
CA ASP A 191 2.27 -11.77 21.55
C ASP A 191 2.20 -12.92 22.60
N ASN A 192 1.40 -13.97 22.37
CA ASN A 192 1.24 -15.11 23.27
C ASN A 192 2.11 -16.34 22.88
N GLY A 193 3.04 -16.20 21.93
CA GLY A 193 3.83 -17.30 21.37
C GLY A 193 3.01 -18.29 20.53
N GLN A 194 1.79 -17.93 20.15
CA GLN A 194 0.96 -18.74 19.26
C GLN A 194 1.19 -18.29 17.82
N GLN A 195 1.42 -19.24 16.92
CA GLN A 195 1.30 -19.03 15.48
C GLN A 195 -0.11 -18.44 15.20
N ALA A 196 -0.20 -17.38 14.40
CA ALA A 196 -1.53 -16.93 13.98
C ALA A 196 -2.19 -17.99 13.10
N ALA A 197 -3.51 -17.90 12.92
CA ALA A 197 -4.16 -18.61 11.83
C ALA A 197 -3.54 -18.17 10.50
N ASP A 198 -3.41 -19.10 9.55
CA ASP A 198 -2.85 -18.86 8.23
C ASP A 198 -3.41 -17.54 7.65
N LEU A 199 -2.52 -16.57 7.40
CA LEU A 199 -2.92 -15.41 6.62
C LEU A 199 -3.30 -15.94 5.23
N PRO A 200 -4.50 -15.65 4.71
CA PRO A 200 -4.84 -16.03 3.34
C PRO A 200 -4.04 -15.16 2.36
N ASP A 201 -3.61 -15.73 1.24
CA ASP A 201 -3.13 -14.96 0.09
C ASP A 201 -4.20 -13.91 -0.27
N LEU A 202 -3.79 -12.64 -0.36
CA LEU A 202 -4.68 -11.54 -0.70
C LEU A 202 -4.39 -11.07 -2.13
N PRO A 203 -5.44 -10.94 -2.96
CA PRO A 203 -5.29 -10.49 -4.34
C PRO A 203 -4.68 -9.10 -4.41
N ARG A 204 -3.76 -8.91 -5.36
CA ARG A 204 -3.16 -7.60 -5.66
C ARG A 204 -4.23 -6.55 -6.00
N PRO A 205 -4.04 -5.28 -5.62
CA PRO A 205 -4.86 -4.17 -6.11
C PRO A 205 -4.63 -3.96 -7.62
N ALA A 206 -5.54 -3.25 -8.29
CA ALA A 206 -5.43 -2.94 -9.72
C ALA A 206 -4.13 -2.19 -10.08
N GLY A 207 -3.62 -1.36 -9.17
CA GLY A 207 -2.35 -0.66 -9.32
C GLY A 207 -1.80 -0.10 -8.00
N ALA A 208 -0.56 0.36 -8.02
CA ALA A 208 0.08 1.04 -6.90
C ALA A 208 0.70 2.39 -7.32
N VAL A 209 0.50 3.43 -6.51
CA VAL A 209 1.09 4.76 -6.70
C VAL A 209 2.07 5.05 -5.55
N LEU A 210 3.35 5.15 -5.88
CA LEU A 210 4.44 5.26 -4.92
C LEU A 210 5.06 6.66 -5.02
N SER A 211 4.85 7.50 -4.01
CA SER A 211 5.53 8.81 -3.91
C SER A 211 6.80 8.64 -3.10
N SER A 212 7.96 8.88 -3.71
CA SER A 212 9.26 8.94 -3.03
C SER A 212 9.53 7.74 -2.10
N PRO A 213 9.42 6.49 -2.60
CA PRO A 213 9.35 5.31 -1.74
C PRO A 213 10.66 5.07 -0.97
N LEU A 214 10.54 4.72 0.31
CA LEU A 214 11.65 4.16 1.07
C LEU A 214 11.72 2.65 0.79
N VAL A 215 12.74 2.22 0.06
CA VAL A 215 12.90 0.82 -0.39
C VAL A 215 14.07 0.08 0.29
N THR A 216 14.95 0.82 0.95
CA THR A 216 16.13 0.32 1.68
C THR A 216 16.43 1.27 2.85
N ASP A 217 17.12 0.76 3.89
CA ASP A 217 17.63 1.57 4.99
C ASP A 217 19.05 2.11 4.74
N GLN A 218 19.68 1.67 3.65
CA GLN A 218 20.98 2.16 3.22
C GLN A 218 20.92 3.65 2.82
N THR A 219 21.97 4.41 3.18
CA THR A 219 22.05 5.86 2.91
C THR A 219 23.30 6.22 2.09
N THR A 220 23.64 5.36 1.13
CA THR A 220 24.97 5.26 0.50
C THR A 220 25.00 5.56 -1.00
N SER A 221 23.86 5.70 -1.69
CA SER A 221 23.80 6.05 -3.11
C SER A 221 24.18 7.51 -3.39
N ASP A 222 24.32 7.87 -4.67
CA ASP A 222 24.81 9.19 -5.08
C ASP A 222 23.84 10.32 -4.74
N SER A 223 22.53 10.09 -4.79
CA SER A 223 21.51 11.04 -4.35
C SER A 223 21.66 11.41 -2.87
N TRP A 224 22.02 10.48 -1.98
CA TRP A 224 22.36 10.82 -0.58
C TRP A 224 23.55 11.76 -0.47
N ARG A 225 24.58 11.59 -1.30
CA ARG A 225 25.75 12.50 -1.32
C ARG A 225 25.40 13.87 -1.90
N GLN A 226 24.66 13.89 -3.00
CA GLN A 226 24.46 15.09 -3.82
C GLN A 226 23.28 15.95 -3.33
N ASN A 227 22.18 15.33 -2.86
CA ASN A 227 20.90 16.00 -2.63
C ASN A 227 20.62 16.38 -1.17
N THR A 228 21.37 15.88 -0.18
CA THR A 228 21.23 16.24 1.25
C THR A 228 21.28 17.75 1.53
N LYS A 229 21.86 18.56 0.65
CA LYS A 229 21.84 20.04 0.72
C LYS A 229 20.49 20.67 0.31
N TYR A 230 19.73 20.04 -0.58
CA TYR A 230 18.45 20.52 -1.11
C TYR A 230 17.27 19.94 -0.34
N ASP A 231 17.34 18.64 -0.04
CA ASP A 231 16.26 17.87 0.56
C ASP A 231 16.05 18.18 2.04
N TYR A 232 14.89 17.81 2.58
CA TYR A 232 14.59 17.85 4.01
C TYR A 232 14.84 16.51 4.73
N ILE A 233 14.98 15.42 3.98
CA ILE A 233 15.56 14.16 4.46
C ILE A 233 17.09 14.21 4.35
N THR A 234 17.77 13.54 5.27
CA THR A 234 19.24 13.53 5.47
C THR A 234 19.69 12.21 6.08
N GLN A 235 20.96 11.84 5.95
CA GLN A 235 21.51 10.64 6.60
C GLN A 235 21.28 10.63 8.12
N PHE A 236 21.37 11.80 8.78
CA PHE A 236 21.09 11.92 10.21
C PHE A 236 19.63 11.59 10.55
N THR A 237 18.68 12.11 9.79
CA THR A 237 17.26 11.82 10.01
C THR A 237 16.91 10.38 9.65
N ALA A 238 17.55 9.82 8.61
CA ALA A 238 17.38 8.42 8.20
C ALA A 238 17.87 7.47 9.28
N LYS A 239 19.13 7.62 9.76
CA LYS A 239 19.65 6.84 10.90
C LYS A 239 18.70 6.91 12.10
N ARG A 240 18.22 8.11 12.45
CA ARG A 240 17.28 8.29 13.56
C ARG A 240 15.91 7.64 13.31
N ILE A 241 15.47 7.50 12.05
CA ILE A 241 14.25 6.75 11.70
C ILE A 241 14.47 5.26 11.96
N ILE A 242 15.61 4.71 11.52
CA ILE A 242 16.01 3.31 11.74
C ILE A 242 16.17 3.00 13.24
N ASP A 243 16.87 3.86 13.98
CA ASP A 243 17.07 3.73 15.44
C ASP A 243 15.73 3.72 16.23
N ASP A 244 14.77 4.58 15.83
CA ASP A 244 13.46 4.62 16.49
C ASP A 244 12.57 3.44 16.03
N TYR A 245 12.65 2.98 14.77
CA TYR A 245 11.73 1.99 14.16
C TYR A 245 12.12 0.53 14.37
N PHE A 246 13.41 0.18 14.34
CA PHE A 246 13.86 -1.21 14.50
C PHE A 246 14.39 -1.48 15.90
N GLU A 247 14.41 -2.75 16.31
CA GLU A 247 15.21 -3.13 17.47
C GLU A 247 16.71 -3.09 17.14
N GLU A 248 17.53 -2.94 18.19
CA GLU A 248 18.96 -3.19 18.03
C GLU A 248 19.13 -4.70 17.79
N PRO A 249 19.87 -5.11 16.73
CA PRO A 249 20.13 -6.52 16.49
C PRO A 249 20.82 -7.17 17.69
N ALA A 250 20.62 -8.47 17.88
CA ALA A 250 21.47 -9.20 18.81
C ALA A 250 22.94 -9.13 18.33
N PRO A 251 23.93 -9.22 19.22
CA PRO A 251 25.35 -9.13 18.83
C PRO A 251 25.78 -10.12 17.74
N ASP A 252 25.08 -11.25 17.64
CA ASP A 252 25.33 -12.35 16.70
C ASP A 252 24.38 -12.34 15.48
N THR A 253 23.52 -11.33 15.32
CA THR A 253 22.65 -11.21 14.13
C THR A 253 23.50 -10.96 12.88
N PRO A 254 23.32 -11.73 11.79
CA PRO A 254 24.05 -11.50 10.54
C PRO A 254 23.87 -10.07 10.01
N PRO A 255 24.92 -9.44 9.43
CA PRO A 255 24.82 -8.08 8.88
C PRO A 255 23.72 -7.89 7.82
N ASP A 256 23.42 -8.97 7.09
CA ASP A 256 22.56 -8.96 5.90
C ASP A 256 21.07 -9.22 6.20
N THR A 257 20.63 -9.16 7.47
CA THR A 257 19.19 -9.14 7.78
C THR A 257 18.59 -7.78 7.37
N ASN A 258 18.26 -7.62 6.10
CA ASN A 258 17.70 -6.36 5.58
C ASN A 258 16.37 -6.07 6.26
N ARG A 259 16.30 -4.90 6.90
CA ARG A 259 15.24 -4.58 7.85
C ARG A 259 13.91 -4.18 7.19
N LEU A 260 13.93 -3.80 5.91
CA LEU A 260 12.73 -3.49 5.11
C LEU A 260 12.41 -4.65 4.15
N LEU A 261 12.29 -5.86 4.70
CA LEU A 261 12.00 -7.13 4.01
C LEU A 261 12.90 -7.46 2.80
N GLY A 262 14.08 -6.83 2.67
CA GLY A 262 14.98 -7.08 1.54
C GLY A 262 14.48 -6.60 0.18
N ILE A 263 13.40 -5.80 0.10
CA ILE A 263 12.69 -5.55 -1.16
C ILE A 263 13.58 -4.91 -2.25
N ALA A 264 14.51 -4.00 -1.88
CA ALA A 264 15.48 -3.43 -2.82
C ALA A 264 16.67 -4.37 -3.16
N ASP A 265 16.94 -5.39 -2.34
CA ASP A 265 18.03 -6.35 -2.55
C ASP A 265 17.62 -7.52 -3.44
N LEU A 266 16.31 -7.77 -3.58
CA LEU A 266 15.78 -8.69 -4.60
C LEU A 266 16.30 -8.32 -6.00
N GLN A 267 16.59 -9.33 -6.82
CA GLN A 267 17.04 -9.13 -8.20
C GLN A 267 15.93 -9.46 -9.21
N THR A 268 14.99 -10.32 -8.83
CA THR A 268 13.85 -10.83 -9.61
C THR A 268 12.71 -11.22 -8.66
N GLY A 269 11.51 -11.51 -9.18
CA GLY A 269 10.34 -11.97 -8.43
C GLY A 269 9.33 -10.87 -8.07
N TYR A 270 9.64 -9.61 -8.40
CA TYR A 270 8.75 -8.46 -8.27
C TYR A 270 7.39 -8.66 -8.96
N ARG A 271 7.36 -9.29 -10.13
CA ARG A 271 6.14 -9.55 -10.92
C ARG A 271 5.15 -10.49 -10.23
N ALA A 272 5.60 -11.23 -9.22
CA ALA A 272 4.73 -12.10 -8.41
C ALA A 272 3.79 -11.27 -7.52
N PHE A 273 4.33 -10.29 -6.78
CA PHE A 273 3.60 -9.53 -5.76
C PHE A 273 3.25 -8.07 -6.15
N LEU A 274 4.00 -7.43 -7.04
CA LEU A 274 3.70 -6.05 -7.46
C LEU A 274 2.57 -6.01 -8.52
N PRO A 275 1.60 -5.09 -8.41
CA PRO A 275 0.68 -4.75 -9.49
C PRO A 275 1.40 -3.83 -10.51
N GLU A 276 0.66 -3.25 -11.45
CA GLU A 276 1.21 -2.13 -12.23
C GLU A 276 1.46 -0.90 -11.33
N CYS A 277 2.62 -0.26 -11.49
CA CYS A 277 3.13 0.79 -10.61
C CYS A 277 3.32 2.14 -11.30
N LEU A 278 2.93 3.23 -10.63
CA LEU A 278 3.31 4.61 -10.97
C LEU A 278 4.13 5.21 -9.82
N MET A 279 5.39 5.55 -10.09
CA MET A 279 6.28 6.19 -9.12
C MET A 279 6.47 7.68 -9.42
N PHE A 280 6.31 8.51 -8.39
CA PHE A 280 6.74 9.91 -8.39
C PHE A 280 7.99 10.05 -7.53
N VAL A 281 9.05 10.68 -8.03
CA VAL A 281 10.31 10.88 -7.28
C VAL A 281 10.87 12.27 -7.53
N GLY A 282 11.56 12.87 -6.56
CA GLY A 282 12.20 14.18 -6.70
C GLY A 282 13.61 14.07 -7.30
N ASN A 283 13.98 14.92 -8.26
CA ASN A 283 15.37 14.93 -8.74
C ASN A 283 16.36 15.47 -7.69
N LYS A 284 15.87 16.26 -6.71
CA LYS A 284 16.63 16.80 -5.58
C LYS A 284 16.33 16.09 -4.26
N GLU A 285 15.81 14.87 -4.36
CA GLU A 285 15.54 13.98 -3.25
C GLU A 285 16.74 13.09 -2.91
N THR A 286 16.89 12.73 -1.64
CA THR A 286 17.96 11.84 -1.15
C THR A 286 17.74 10.37 -1.47
N LEU A 287 16.50 9.86 -1.42
CA LEU A 287 16.13 8.48 -1.78
C LEU A 287 16.10 8.19 -3.30
N ARG A 288 16.37 9.21 -4.14
CA ARG A 288 16.11 9.16 -5.58
C ARG A 288 16.74 7.95 -6.26
N ASP A 289 18.03 7.71 -6.04
CA ASP A 289 18.76 6.67 -6.78
C ASP A 289 18.36 5.27 -6.30
N ASP A 290 18.07 5.11 -5.00
CA ASP A 290 17.60 3.84 -4.42
C ASP A 290 16.22 3.46 -4.98
N ALA A 291 15.31 4.44 -5.08
CA ALA A 291 13.98 4.25 -5.66
C ALA A 291 14.02 3.98 -7.17
N LEU A 292 14.95 4.62 -7.92
CA LEU A 292 15.14 4.39 -9.35
C LEU A 292 15.77 3.02 -9.65
N ASP A 293 16.70 2.55 -8.82
CA ASP A 293 17.29 1.21 -8.93
C ASP A 293 16.23 0.12 -8.69
N PHE A 294 15.43 0.25 -7.62
CA PHE A 294 14.29 -0.63 -7.36
C PHE A 294 13.27 -0.64 -8.51
N ALA A 295 12.89 0.52 -9.02
CA ALA A 295 11.99 0.63 -10.18
C ALA A 295 12.57 -0.09 -11.41
N SER A 296 13.86 0.11 -11.70
CA SER A 296 14.51 -0.51 -12.86
C SER A 296 14.60 -2.04 -12.72
N LYS A 297 14.84 -2.56 -11.51
CA LYS A 297 14.81 -4.00 -11.24
C LYS A 297 13.40 -4.58 -11.44
N ALA A 298 12.36 -3.89 -10.95
CA ALA A 298 10.98 -4.30 -11.15
C ALA A 298 10.57 -4.28 -12.65
N GLU A 299 10.99 -3.26 -13.40
CA GLU A 299 10.81 -3.17 -14.86
C GLU A 299 11.50 -4.33 -15.60
N GLN A 300 12.74 -4.66 -15.22
CA GLN A 300 13.51 -5.78 -15.79
C GLN A 300 12.88 -7.14 -15.48
N ASP A 301 12.24 -7.30 -14.32
CA ASP A 301 11.43 -8.47 -13.94
C ASP A 301 10.04 -8.49 -14.62
N GLY A 302 9.73 -7.48 -15.44
CA GLY A 302 8.51 -7.41 -16.23
C GLY A 302 7.28 -6.88 -15.48
N VAL A 303 7.46 -6.12 -14.40
CA VAL A 303 6.38 -5.33 -13.80
C VAL A 303 6.07 -4.14 -14.71
N PRO A 304 4.81 -3.92 -15.13
CA PRO A 304 4.44 -2.69 -15.81
C PRO A 304 4.65 -1.50 -14.87
N TRP A 305 5.51 -0.57 -15.28
CA TRP A 305 5.95 0.52 -14.41
C TRP A 305 5.97 1.83 -15.19
N GLN A 306 5.75 2.93 -14.47
CA GLN A 306 5.91 4.28 -14.98
C GLN A 306 6.56 5.17 -13.91
N THR A 307 7.66 5.85 -14.26
CA THR A 307 8.35 6.77 -13.34
C THR A 307 8.24 8.20 -13.83
N PHE A 308 7.82 9.11 -12.94
CA PHE A 308 7.86 10.55 -13.14
C PHE A 308 8.88 11.19 -12.19
N VAL A 309 9.93 11.79 -12.75
CA VAL A 309 10.97 12.50 -12.01
C VAL A 309 10.67 14.00 -12.02
N GLY A 310 10.32 14.57 -10.86
CA GLY A 310 10.14 16.02 -10.70
C GLY A 310 11.49 16.74 -10.76
N GLU A 311 11.77 17.44 -11.87
CA GLU A 311 13.13 17.86 -12.27
C GLU A 311 13.81 18.80 -11.26
N ASN A 312 13.01 19.49 -10.45
CA ASN A 312 13.47 20.44 -9.43
C ASN A 312 13.01 20.10 -8.00
N GLU A 313 12.28 19.00 -7.82
CA GLU A 313 11.52 18.72 -6.60
C GLU A 313 12.31 17.86 -5.60
N VAL A 314 11.89 17.94 -4.32
CA VAL A 314 12.49 17.24 -3.18
C VAL A 314 11.63 16.04 -2.76
N HIS A 315 11.95 15.38 -1.64
CA HIS A 315 11.21 14.22 -1.14
C HIS A 315 9.70 14.45 -1.02
N ASP A 316 8.91 13.44 -1.39
CA ASP A 316 7.46 13.30 -1.25
C ASP A 316 6.63 14.45 -1.86
N TRP A 317 7.16 15.13 -2.87
CA TRP A 317 6.60 16.38 -3.43
C TRP A 317 5.19 16.24 -4.04
N PHE A 318 4.85 15.06 -4.56
CA PHE A 318 3.53 14.78 -5.15
C PHE A 318 2.41 14.81 -4.09
N ILE A 319 2.73 14.36 -2.87
CA ILE A 319 1.83 14.35 -1.71
C ILE A 319 1.95 15.66 -0.92
N VAL A 320 3.18 16.08 -0.59
CA VAL A 320 3.50 17.28 0.19
C VAL A 320 3.62 18.51 -0.72
N ARG A 321 2.51 18.87 -1.38
CA ARG A 321 2.46 19.90 -2.44
C ARG A 321 2.98 21.27 -2.01
N GLU A 322 3.03 21.56 -0.70
CA GLU A 322 3.64 22.77 -0.14
C GLU A 322 5.16 22.92 -0.41
N VAL A 323 5.87 21.84 -0.79
CA VAL A 323 7.30 21.91 -1.17
C VAL A 323 7.51 22.25 -2.66
N VAL A 324 6.45 22.25 -3.47
CA VAL A 324 6.53 22.47 -4.91
C VAL A 324 6.44 23.96 -5.25
N LYS A 325 7.37 24.45 -6.06
CA LYS A 325 7.40 25.86 -6.49
C LYS A 325 6.67 26.09 -7.82
N ASP A 326 6.82 25.17 -8.77
CA ASP A 326 6.18 25.30 -10.08
C ASP A 326 4.86 24.53 -10.12
N LYS A 327 3.75 25.25 -10.24
CA LYS A 327 2.41 24.62 -10.33
C LYS A 327 2.25 23.77 -11.58
N LYS A 328 2.98 24.07 -12.67
CA LYS A 328 2.99 23.22 -13.88
C LYS A 328 3.55 21.83 -13.60
N MET A 329 4.37 21.68 -12.56
CA MET A 329 4.85 20.37 -12.12
C MET A 329 3.71 19.52 -11.54
N LEU A 330 2.88 20.13 -10.70
CA LEU A 330 1.68 19.50 -10.15
C LEU A 330 0.67 19.19 -11.26
N GLU A 331 0.44 20.12 -12.19
CA GLU A 331 -0.45 19.91 -13.35
C GLU A 331 -0.03 18.70 -14.19
N ARG A 332 1.28 18.57 -14.52
CA ARG A 332 1.82 17.39 -15.24
C ARG A 332 1.64 16.09 -14.44
N ALA A 333 1.91 16.13 -13.13
CA ALA A 333 1.79 14.98 -12.26
C ALA A 333 0.33 14.54 -12.05
N ASP A 334 -0.59 15.50 -11.97
CA ASP A 334 -2.02 15.27 -11.84
C ASP A 334 -2.59 14.64 -13.11
N THR A 335 -2.21 15.13 -14.30
CA THR A 335 -2.58 14.48 -15.57
C THR A 335 -2.11 13.03 -15.59
N LEU A 336 -0.84 12.77 -15.27
CA LEU A 336 -0.30 11.42 -15.29
C LEU A 336 -0.99 10.49 -14.28
N PHE A 337 -1.26 10.99 -13.07
CA PHE A 337 -2.00 10.27 -12.04
C PHE A 337 -3.44 9.98 -12.47
N GLY A 338 -4.10 10.93 -13.15
CA GLY A 338 -5.44 10.77 -13.72
C GLY A 338 -5.49 9.70 -14.81
N ASP A 339 -4.57 9.78 -15.76
CA ASP A 339 -4.42 8.81 -16.86
C ASP A 339 -4.14 7.40 -16.33
N PHE A 340 -3.26 7.27 -15.32
CA PHE A 340 -3.01 6.01 -14.63
C PHE A 340 -4.27 5.45 -13.96
N CYS A 341 -4.98 6.26 -13.16
CA CYS A 341 -6.20 5.84 -12.49
C CYS A 341 -7.30 5.38 -13.47
N TYR A 342 -7.43 6.09 -14.60
CA TYR A 342 -8.35 5.74 -15.67
C TYR A 342 -7.96 4.42 -16.36
N ARG A 343 -6.68 4.25 -16.70
CA ARG A 343 -6.14 3.04 -17.34
C ARG A 343 -6.23 1.80 -16.46
N MET A 344 -6.01 1.94 -15.15
CA MET A 344 -6.07 0.80 -14.21
C MET A 344 -7.50 0.28 -13.97
N VAL A 345 -8.51 1.15 -14.03
CA VAL A 345 -9.84 0.81 -13.48
C VAL A 345 -11.01 1.02 -14.46
N ILE A 346 -10.89 1.92 -15.45
CA ILE A 346 -11.98 2.23 -16.40
C ILE A 346 -11.78 1.51 -17.74
N GLU A 347 -10.57 1.49 -18.29
CA GLU A 347 -10.30 0.80 -19.56
C GLU A 347 -10.59 -0.73 -19.51
N PRO A 348 -10.16 -1.49 -18.47
CA PRO A 348 -10.43 -2.92 -18.41
C PRO A 348 -11.93 -3.22 -18.34
N ARG A 349 -12.69 -2.42 -17.58
CA ARG A 349 -14.15 -2.55 -17.49
C ARG A 349 -14.84 -2.31 -18.83
N ARG A 350 -14.40 -1.30 -19.60
CA ARG A 350 -14.96 -1.03 -20.94
C ARG A 350 -14.67 -2.17 -21.91
N ASN A 351 -13.46 -2.70 -21.90
CA ASN A 351 -13.08 -3.82 -22.75
C ASN A 351 -13.93 -5.06 -22.40
N THR A 352 -14.07 -5.40 -21.11
CA THR A 352 -14.94 -6.50 -20.66
C THR A 352 -16.40 -6.31 -21.08
N LEU A 353 -16.94 -5.09 -20.97
CA LEU A 353 -18.31 -4.79 -21.42
C LEU A 353 -18.48 -4.92 -22.94
N GLN A 354 -17.46 -4.53 -23.73
CA GLN A 354 -17.47 -4.72 -25.18
C GLN A 354 -17.41 -6.20 -25.57
N LEU A 355 -16.49 -6.98 -24.97
CA LEU A 355 -16.39 -8.42 -25.17
C LEU A 355 -17.69 -9.15 -24.80
N ASN A 356 -18.29 -8.84 -23.65
CA ASN A 356 -19.57 -9.42 -23.24
C ASN A 356 -20.71 -8.98 -24.18
N GLY A 357 -20.72 -7.74 -24.63
CA GLY A 357 -21.67 -7.24 -25.62
C GLY A 357 -21.56 -7.94 -26.98
N MET A 358 -20.35 -8.31 -27.40
CA MET A 358 -20.13 -9.10 -28.62
C MET A 358 -20.53 -10.57 -28.45
N LEU A 359 -20.26 -11.17 -27.29
CA LEU A 359 -20.69 -12.54 -26.95
C LEU A 359 -22.22 -12.68 -26.91
N HIS A 360 -22.94 -11.67 -26.41
CA HIS A 360 -24.40 -11.65 -26.43
C HIS A 360 -25.02 -11.18 -27.76
N ALA A 361 -24.21 -10.78 -28.75
CA ALA A 361 -24.66 -10.36 -30.07
C ALA A 361 -24.49 -11.43 -31.16
N VAL A 362 -24.00 -12.63 -30.82
CA VAL A 362 -24.06 -13.80 -31.71
C VAL A 362 -25.51 -14.30 -31.70
N PRO A 363 -26.23 -14.32 -32.85
CA PRO A 363 -27.55 -14.92 -32.92
C PRO A 363 -27.45 -16.43 -32.73
N GLU A 364 -28.36 -17.03 -31.97
CA GLU A 364 -28.59 -18.48 -32.05
C GLU A 364 -29.09 -18.79 -33.46
N GLU A 365 -28.29 -19.52 -34.26
CA GLU A 365 -28.77 -20.08 -35.52
C GLU A 365 -29.73 -21.24 -35.23
N ASP A 366 -30.99 -21.09 -35.63
CA ASP A 366 -32.03 -22.13 -35.54
C ASP A 366 -31.58 -23.43 -36.24
N GLU A 367 -31.13 -24.44 -35.49
CA GLU A 367 -30.91 -25.80 -36.00
C GLU A 367 -32.24 -26.47 -36.39
N LYS A 368 -32.71 -26.19 -37.61
CA LYS A 368 -33.81 -26.93 -38.22
C LYS A 368 -33.31 -28.23 -38.85
N THR A 369 -33.63 -29.31 -38.16
CA THR A 369 -33.60 -30.72 -38.58
C THR A 369 -33.75 -30.96 -40.09
N SER A 370 -32.82 -31.71 -40.68
CA SER A 370 -33.08 -32.57 -41.83
C SER A 370 -32.27 -33.88 -41.69
N VAL A 371 -32.80 -34.99 -42.22
CA VAL A 371 -32.40 -36.35 -41.85
C VAL A 371 -32.02 -37.18 -43.09
N ALA A 372 -30.90 -37.93 -42.96
CA ALA A 372 -30.52 -39.16 -43.69
C ALA A 372 -30.08 -39.07 -45.19
N PRO A 373 -29.36 -40.09 -45.73
CA PRO A 373 -28.39 -41.01 -45.09
C PRO A 373 -27.14 -41.41 -45.94
N SER A 374 -26.25 -42.20 -45.32
CA SER A 374 -25.22 -43.12 -45.90
C SER A 374 -23.94 -42.47 -46.48
N SER A 375 -22.72 -43.00 -46.29
CA SER A 375 -22.30 -44.41 -46.29
C SER A 375 -20.88 -44.63 -45.69
N SER A 376 -20.55 -45.91 -45.47
CA SER A 376 -19.30 -46.53 -44.97
C SER A 376 -17.92 -45.91 -45.28
N SER A 377 -16.98 -45.99 -44.32
CA SER A 377 -15.81 -46.90 -44.41
C SER A 377 -15.00 -46.97 -43.09
N SER A 378 -14.06 -47.93 -43.01
CA SER A 378 -13.46 -48.50 -41.79
C SER A 378 -11.96 -48.17 -41.59
N SER A 379 -11.49 -48.11 -40.33
CA SER A 379 -10.16 -48.59 -39.81
C SER A 379 -9.98 -48.06 -38.35
N SER A 380 -9.96 -48.82 -37.22
CA SER A 380 -8.94 -49.76 -36.70
C SER A 380 -7.50 -49.19 -36.78
N TYR A 381 -6.61 -49.10 -35.78
CA TYR A 381 -6.43 -49.59 -34.39
C TYR A 381 -5.60 -48.51 -33.61
N VAL A 382 -5.15 -48.61 -32.35
CA VAL A 382 -5.10 -49.68 -31.33
C VAL A 382 -5.20 -49.09 -29.88
N THR A 383 -4.99 -49.94 -28.87
CA THR A 383 -5.06 -49.80 -27.41
C THR A 383 -3.71 -49.54 -26.71
N ASN A 384 -3.78 -49.19 -25.41
CA ASN A 384 -2.98 -49.64 -24.23
C ASN A 384 -3.05 -48.50 -23.17
N GLU A 385 -3.53 -48.66 -21.93
CA GLU A 385 -3.16 -49.60 -20.82
C GLU A 385 -1.66 -49.49 -20.45
N ASP A 386 -1.21 -49.31 -19.21
CA ASP A 386 -1.82 -49.08 -17.88
C ASP A 386 -0.74 -48.42 -16.96
N GLU A 387 -1.10 -47.98 -15.75
CA GLU A 387 -0.47 -48.42 -14.47
C GLU A 387 -0.98 -47.63 -13.24
N GLU A 388 -1.67 -48.33 -12.34
CA GLU A 388 -1.83 -47.97 -10.92
C GLU A 388 -0.52 -48.26 -10.15
N PHE A 389 -0.27 -47.59 -9.01
CA PHE A 389 0.14 -48.30 -7.78
C PHE A 389 0.07 -47.45 -6.48
N HIS A 390 -0.76 -47.94 -5.54
CA HIS A 390 -0.57 -48.05 -4.08
C HIS A 390 -0.73 -46.89 -3.05
N GLU A 391 -1.59 -47.18 -2.07
CA GLU A 391 -1.64 -46.63 -0.70
C GLU A 391 -0.78 -47.43 0.31
N SER A 392 -0.38 -46.79 1.43
CA SER A 392 -0.34 -47.36 2.80
C SER A 392 -0.07 -46.22 3.82
N ILE A 393 -1.01 -45.81 4.68
CA ILE A 393 -1.38 -46.38 6.01
C ILE A 393 -0.41 -46.05 7.17
N SER A 394 -0.91 -45.20 8.08
CA SER A 394 -0.70 -45.03 9.55
C SER A 394 0.63 -45.39 10.24
N ASP A 395 1.07 -44.56 11.19
CA ASP A 395 0.75 -44.84 12.61
C ASP A 395 0.80 -43.62 13.55
N ASN A 396 0.19 -43.77 14.73
CA ASN A 396 -0.09 -42.73 15.73
C ASN A 396 0.34 -43.20 17.13
N ARG A 397 1.05 -42.37 17.91
CA ARG A 397 1.02 -42.31 19.41
C ARG A 397 2.12 -41.39 19.98
N GLY A 398 1.78 -40.58 20.99
CA GLY A 398 2.79 -39.78 21.72
C GLY A 398 2.26 -38.77 22.74
N SER A 399 1.23 -39.11 23.53
CA SER A 399 0.70 -38.21 24.57
C SER A 399 1.55 -38.22 25.84
N SER A 400 1.88 -37.04 26.38
CA SER A 400 2.25 -36.88 27.79
C SER A 400 1.68 -35.57 28.37
N THR A 401 0.66 -35.70 29.20
CA THR A 401 0.01 -34.60 29.93
C THR A 401 0.79 -34.19 31.18
N SER A 402 0.83 -32.89 31.47
CA SER A 402 1.07 -32.35 32.82
C SER A 402 0.11 -31.18 33.07
N THR A 403 -0.42 -31.08 34.29
CA THR A 403 -1.58 -30.23 34.63
C THR A 403 -1.28 -29.32 35.82
N THR A 404 -2.02 -28.19 35.89
CA THR A 404 -2.11 -27.19 36.98
C THR A 404 -1.02 -26.10 36.97
N VAL A 405 -1.28 -24.82 37.34
CA VAL A 405 -2.37 -24.22 38.14
C VAL A 405 -2.97 -22.96 37.43
N SER A 406 -4.23 -22.62 37.74
CA SER A 406 -4.98 -21.49 37.19
C SER A 406 -4.60 -20.10 37.72
N SER A 407 -4.62 -19.08 36.85
CA SER A 407 -5.01 -17.71 37.23
C SER A 407 -5.64 -16.97 36.04
N LEU A 408 -6.73 -16.23 36.28
CA LEU A 408 -7.49 -15.43 35.31
C LEU A 408 -8.03 -14.17 36.01
N PRO A 409 -8.40 -13.09 35.29
CA PRO A 409 -7.76 -12.57 34.08
C PRO A 409 -7.62 -11.03 34.10
N SER A 410 -6.56 -10.48 33.51
CA SER A 410 -6.49 -9.04 33.20
C SER A 410 -5.46 -8.74 32.11
N SER A 411 -5.88 -8.73 30.84
CA SER A 411 -5.40 -7.79 29.81
C SER A 411 -6.21 -7.96 28.54
N LYS A 412 -6.31 -6.90 27.73
CA LYS A 412 -6.91 -6.95 26.40
C LYS A 412 -6.02 -7.81 25.51
N ARG A 413 -6.58 -8.78 24.77
CA ARG A 413 -5.84 -9.45 23.69
C ARG A 413 -5.33 -8.39 22.72
N LYS A 414 -4.03 -8.18 22.71
CA LYS A 414 -3.30 -7.69 21.55
C LYS A 414 -2.91 -8.93 20.77
N THR A 415 -3.22 -8.93 19.49
CA THR A 415 -2.57 -9.80 18.50
C THR A 415 -1.58 -8.90 17.81
N SER A 416 -0.30 -9.06 18.16
CA SER A 416 0.80 -8.69 17.29
C SER A 416 1.03 -9.79 16.25
N LEU A 417 1.88 -9.49 15.29
CA LEU A 417 2.27 -10.32 14.16
C LEU A 417 3.78 -10.10 13.97
N THR A 418 4.62 -10.84 14.69
CA THR A 418 6.06 -10.85 14.41
C THR A 418 6.29 -11.53 13.06
N ILE A 419 7.16 -10.98 12.23
CA ILE A 419 7.48 -11.50 10.89
C ILE A 419 8.95 -11.93 10.92
N TYR A 420 9.19 -13.20 10.63
CA TYR A 420 10.51 -13.74 10.31
C TYR A 420 10.56 -14.08 8.82
N VAL A 421 11.72 -13.86 8.20
CA VAL A 421 12.05 -14.14 6.78
C VAL A 421 13.16 -15.19 6.75
#